data_AF-A0A3N9P281-F1
#
_entry.id   AF-A0A3N9P281-F1
#
_cell.length_a   1.000
_cell.length_b   1.000
_cell.length_c   1.000
_cell.angle_alpha   90.00
_cell.angle_beta   90.00
_cell.angle_gamma   90.00
#
_symmetry.space_group_name_H-M   'P 1'
#
loop_
_entity.id
_entity.type
_entity.pdbx_description
1 polymer ?
#
loop_
_entity_poly.entity_id
_entity_poly.type
_entity_poly.pdbx_seq_one_letter_code
_entity_poly.pdbx_strand_id
1 'polypeptide(L)'
;MITNTGEGQATHLGKSTVTAIHTYPNPHFVGTLEFVCASGAKLFADLNGTSQAPDANGISLFTGDALITGGTERFANAAGHLEIRGWVDFSTSDLSGEVEYNGHIKFSPPQIAGD
;
A
#
# COMPACT_ATOMS: atom_id res chain seq x y z
N MET A 1 9.17 -11.66 -9.00
CA MET A 1 7.94 -10.93 -8.59
C MET A 1 7.58 -11.41 -7.21
N ILE A 2 7.27 -10.51 -6.29
CA ILE A 2 6.96 -10.78 -4.88
C ILE A 2 5.54 -10.26 -4.60
N THR A 3 4.75 -11.03 -3.86
CA THR A 3 3.41 -10.64 -3.42
C THR A 3 3.37 -10.64 -1.89
N ASN A 4 3.07 -9.48 -1.30
CA ASN A 4 2.88 -9.32 0.14
C ASN A 4 1.43 -8.96 0.43
N THR A 5 0.89 -9.49 1.52
CA THR A 5 -0.45 -9.16 2.01
C THR A 5 -0.39 -8.73 3.46
N GLY A 6 -1.15 -7.70 3.82
CA GLY A 6 -1.27 -7.24 5.19
C GLY A 6 -2.67 -6.73 5.49
N GLU A 7 -3.00 -6.60 6.77
CA GLU A 7 -4.25 -6.01 7.24
C GLU A 7 -3.96 -4.78 8.09
N GLY A 8 -4.86 -3.80 8.07
CA GLY A 8 -4.70 -2.58 8.84
C GLY A 8 -5.97 -1.75 8.92
N GLN A 9 -5.84 -0.57 9.51
CA GLN A 9 -6.92 0.39 9.63
C GLN A 9 -6.46 1.76 9.12
N ALA A 10 -7.25 2.34 8.21
CA ALA A 10 -6.99 3.67 7.65
C ALA A 10 -8.21 4.58 7.81
N THR A 11 -7.99 5.88 7.99
CA THR A 11 -9.04 6.87 8.28
C THR A 11 -10.21 6.84 7.29
N HIS A 12 -9.92 6.73 5.99
CA HIS A 12 -10.96 6.74 4.94
C HIS A 12 -11.32 5.35 4.41
N LEU A 13 -10.51 4.34 4.69
CA LEU A 13 -10.73 2.97 4.23
C LEU A 13 -11.44 2.12 5.30
N GLY A 14 -11.31 2.50 6.58
CA GLY A 14 -11.69 1.66 7.71
C GLY A 14 -10.72 0.49 7.84
N LYS A 15 -11.22 -0.67 8.30
CA LYS A 15 -10.47 -1.93 8.22
C LYS A 15 -10.28 -2.31 6.75
N SER A 16 -9.05 -2.65 6.40
CA SER A 16 -8.68 -2.96 5.03
C SER A 16 -7.55 -3.99 4.94
N THR A 17 -7.58 -4.76 3.87
CA THR A 17 -6.45 -5.60 3.44
C THR A 17 -5.67 -4.84 2.38
N VAL A 18 -4.34 -4.89 2.44
CA VAL A 18 -3.44 -4.40 1.40
C VAL A 18 -2.74 -5.57 0.73
N THR A 19 -2.68 -5.55 -0.59
CA THR A 19 -1.87 -6.45 -1.41
C THR A 19 -0.86 -5.64 -2.19
N ALA A 20 0.43 -5.95 -2.04
CA ALA A 20 1.51 -5.34 -2.79
C ALA A 20 2.13 -6.36 -3.74
N ILE A 21 2.14 -6.08 -5.04
CA ILE A 21 2.83 -6.88 -6.04
C ILE A 21 3.98 -6.05 -6.58
N HIS A 22 5.22 -6.49 -6.39
CA HIS A 22 6.38 -5.71 -6.77
C HIS A 22 7.55 -6.57 -7.25
N THR A 23 8.49 -5.89 -7.89
CA THR A 23 9.81 -6.40 -8.21
C THR A 23 10.83 -5.70 -7.34
N TYR A 24 11.89 -6.41 -6.98
CA TYR A 24 12.91 -5.94 -6.05
C TYR A 24 14.30 -5.94 -6.70
N PRO A 25 14.59 -5.00 -7.60
CA PRO A 25 15.97 -4.70 -7.99
C PRO A 25 16.67 -3.96 -6.84
N ASN A 26 17.24 -4.70 -5.87
CA ASN A 26 17.95 -4.15 -4.71
C ASN A 26 18.85 -2.95 -5.09
N PRO A 27 18.74 -1.78 -4.44
CA PRO A 27 17.91 -1.47 -3.25
C PRO A 27 16.48 -1.00 -3.54
N HIS A 28 16.09 -0.93 -4.80
CA HIS A 28 14.80 -0.38 -5.22
C HIS A 28 13.71 -1.45 -5.29
N PHE A 29 12.47 -1.02 -5.10
CA PHE A 29 11.30 -1.81 -5.47
C PHE A 29 10.31 -0.96 -6.23
N VAL A 30 9.66 -1.57 -7.21
CA VAL A 30 8.60 -0.95 -8.01
C VAL A 30 7.48 -1.95 -8.21
N GLY A 31 6.24 -1.47 -8.19
CA GLY A 31 5.08 -2.36 -8.26
C GLY A 31 3.76 -1.62 -8.15
N THR A 32 2.75 -2.33 -7.65
CA THR A 32 1.41 -1.79 -7.43
C THR A 32 0.87 -2.21 -6.07
N LEU A 33 -0.02 -1.39 -5.51
CA LEU A 33 -0.81 -1.67 -4.32
C LEU A 33 -2.29 -1.79 -4.69
N GLU A 34 -2.97 -2.76 -4.09
CA GLU A 34 -4.43 -2.82 -4.00
C GLU A 34 -4.82 -2.79 -2.53
N PHE A 35 -5.63 -1.79 -2.14
CA PHE A 35 -6.30 -1.77 -0.85
C PHE A 35 -7.75 -2.19 -1.03
N VAL A 36 -8.21 -3.14 -0.21
CA VAL A 36 -9.60 -3.61 -0.19
C VAL A 36 -10.22 -3.25 1.14
N CYS A 37 -11.21 -2.36 1.13
CA CYS A 37 -11.97 -2.00 2.31
C CYS A 37 -12.91 -3.14 2.73
N ALA A 38 -13.34 -3.15 3.99
CA ALA A 38 -14.35 -4.10 4.47
C ALA A 38 -15.69 -4.08 3.68
N SER A 39 -16.00 -2.97 3.00
CA SER A 39 -17.19 -2.86 2.13
C SER A 39 -17.01 -3.51 0.75
N GLY A 40 -15.79 -3.92 0.38
CA GLY A 40 -15.44 -4.39 -0.95
C GLY A 40 -14.91 -3.32 -1.90
N ALA A 41 -15.04 -2.03 -1.54
CA ALA A 41 -14.48 -0.92 -2.31
C ALA A 41 -12.94 -1.01 -2.35
N LYS A 42 -12.36 -0.68 -3.50
CA LYS A 42 -10.92 -0.80 -3.76
C LYS A 42 -10.25 0.54 -4.03
N LEU A 43 -8.97 0.64 -3.67
CA LEU A 43 -8.04 1.70 -4.08
C LEU A 43 -6.82 1.06 -4.73
N PHE A 44 -6.36 1.66 -5.83
CA PHE A 44 -5.21 1.21 -6.60
C PHE A 44 -4.11 2.25 -6.57
N ALA A 45 -2.86 1.82 -6.47
CA ALA A 45 -1.71 2.72 -6.49
C ALA A 45 -0.49 2.13 -7.19
N ASP A 46 0.31 2.99 -7.81
CA ASP A 46 1.65 2.64 -8.28
C ASP A 46 2.65 2.86 -7.14
N LEU A 47 3.50 1.87 -6.90
CA LEU A 47 4.47 1.81 -5.81
C LEU A 47 5.89 2.02 -6.33
N ASN A 48 6.65 2.88 -5.65
CA ASN A 48 8.10 2.97 -5.83
C ASN A 48 8.77 3.20 -4.46
N GLY A 49 9.91 2.56 -4.21
CA GLY A 49 10.65 2.83 -2.99
C GLY A 49 12.02 2.19 -2.96
N THR A 50 12.63 2.29 -1.79
CA THR A 50 13.96 1.74 -1.49
C THR A 50 13.96 1.02 -0.16
N SER A 51 14.91 0.11 -0.01
CA SER A 51 15.10 -0.68 1.19
C SER A 51 16.58 -0.83 1.49
N GLN A 52 16.87 -1.08 2.75
CA GLN A 52 18.21 -1.30 3.24
C GLN A 52 18.51 -2.79 3.28
N ALA A 53 19.79 -3.16 3.16
CA ALA A 53 20.19 -4.53 3.47
C ALA A 53 19.79 -4.86 4.93
N PRO A 54 19.37 -6.11 5.22
CA PRO A 54 19.06 -6.51 6.59
C PRO A 54 20.23 -6.25 7.55
N ASP A 55 19.92 -5.78 8.76
CA ASP A 55 20.90 -5.59 9.82
C ASP A 55 21.37 -6.93 10.44
N ALA A 56 22.18 -6.87 11.50
CA ALA A 56 22.68 -8.07 12.18
C ALA A 56 21.56 -8.93 12.81
N ASN A 57 20.37 -8.38 13.00
CA ASN A 57 19.20 -9.08 13.51
C ASN A 57 18.27 -9.56 12.38
N GLY A 58 18.62 -9.32 11.11
CA GLY A 58 17.80 -9.67 9.96
C GLY A 58 16.68 -8.66 9.65
N ILE A 59 16.67 -7.49 10.28
CA ILE A 59 15.65 -6.45 10.03
C ILE A 59 16.08 -5.57 8.86
N SER A 60 15.23 -5.46 7.85
CA SER A 60 15.39 -4.52 6.74
C SER A 60 14.37 -3.40 6.85
N LEU A 61 14.84 -2.15 6.84
CA LEU A 61 13.98 -0.97 6.77
C LEU A 61 13.72 -0.58 5.32
N PHE A 62 12.52 -0.08 5.06
CA PHE A 62 12.16 0.43 3.74
C PHE A 62 11.33 1.71 3.81
N THR A 63 11.44 2.50 2.74
CA THR A 63 10.67 3.73 2.54
C THR A 63 10.25 3.83 1.08
N GLY A 64 9.18 4.55 0.79
CA GLY A 64 8.76 4.76 -0.58
C GLY A 64 7.54 5.66 -0.67
N ASP A 65 6.99 5.69 -1.86
CA ASP A 65 5.84 6.47 -2.24
C ASP A 65 4.86 5.60 -3.03
N ALA A 66 3.57 5.85 -2.84
CA ALA A 66 2.50 5.27 -3.62
C ALA A 66 1.61 6.37 -4.21
N LEU A 67 1.53 6.40 -5.54
CA LEU A 67 0.64 7.27 -6.29
C LEU A 67 -0.70 6.57 -6.50
N ILE A 68 -1.77 7.08 -5.91
CA ILE A 68 -3.11 6.52 -6.11
C ILE A 68 -3.54 6.81 -7.56
N THR A 69 -3.85 5.76 -8.32
CA THR A 69 -4.21 5.83 -9.75
C THR A 69 -5.69 5.60 -9.99
N GLY A 70 -6.43 5.14 -8.98
CA GLY A 70 -7.88 4.95 -9.09
C GLY A 70 -8.47 4.17 -7.93
N GLY A 71 -9.72 3.77 -8.11
CA GLY A 71 -10.45 2.93 -7.18
C GLY A 71 -11.81 2.53 -7.73
N THR A 72 -12.59 1.83 -6.91
CA THR A 72 -13.96 1.40 -7.25
C THR A 72 -14.98 2.04 -6.32
N GLU A 73 -16.26 2.01 -6.73
CA GLU A 73 -17.38 2.50 -5.92
C GLU A 73 -17.19 3.94 -5.42
N ARG A 74 -17.15 4.15 -4.09
CA ARG A 74 -16.95 5.47 -3.47
C ARG A 74 -15.56 6.07 -3.78
N PHE A 75 -14.63 5.26 -4.26
CA PHE A 75 -13.29 5.67 -4.69
C PHE A 75 -13.14 5.66 -6.21
N ALA A 76 -14.24 5.61 -6.97
CA ALA A 76 -14.18 5.80 -8.41
C ALA A 76 -13.47 7.13 -8.72
N ASN A 77 -12.42 7.05 -9.54
CA ASN A 77 -11.54 8.19 -9.89
C ASN A 77 -10.75 8.78 -8.71
N ALA A 78 -10.47 7.98 -7.67
CA ALA A 78 -9.60 8.42 -6.59
C ALA A 78 -8.18 8.72 -7.12
N ALA A 79 -7.59 9.81 -6.65
CA ALA A 79 -6.21 10.17 -6.91
C ALA A 79 -5.58 10.70 -5.62
N GLY A 80 -4.27 10.64 -5.49
CA GLY A 80 -3.61 11.00 -4.23
C GLY A 80 -2.23 10.42 -4.12
N HIS A 81 -1.64 10.58 -2.95
CA HIS A 81 -0.26 10.19 -2.69
C HIS A 81 -0.14 9.70 -1.25
N LEU A 82 0.59 8.60 -1.07
CA LEU A 82 0.93 8.01 0.22
C LEU A 82 2.45 7.90 0.33
N GLU A 83 3.03 8.40 1.42
CA GLU A 83 4.37 8.03 1.86
C GLU A 83 4.30 6.68 2.58
N ILE A 84 5.33 5.87 2.40
CA ILE A 84 5.43 4.51 2.91
C ILE A 84 6.67 4.42 3.78
N ARG A 85 6.52 3.83 4.96
CA ARG A 85 7.63 3.43 5.82
C ARG A 85 7.33 2.10 6.46
N GLY A 86 8.35 1.28 6.68
CA GLY A 86 8.14 0.01 7.34
C GLY A 86 9.43 -0.78 7.51
N TRP A 87 9.24 -2.01 7.98
CA TRP A 87 10.32 -2.96 8.17
C TRP A 87 9.84 -4.39 7.87
N VAL A 88 10.78 -5.25 7.49
CA VAL A 88 10.57 -6.70 7.33
C VAL A 88 11.66 -7.44 8.09
N ASP A 89 11.27 -8.51 8.78
CA ASP A 89 12.15 -9.44 9.46
C ASP A 89 12.46 -10.65 8.56
N PHE A 90 13.74 -10.80 8.21
CA PHE A 90 14.30 -11.90 7.44
C PHE A 90 14.99 -12.96 8.30
N SER A 91 14.94 -12.86 9.63
CA SER A 91 15.57 -13.79 10.57
C SER A 91 14.88 -15.16 10.63
N THR A 92 13.63 -15.22 10.18
CA THR A 92 12.83 -16.45 10.13
C THR A 92 12.41 -16.78 8.70
N SER A 93 11.97 -18.02 8.47
CA SER A 93 11.37 -18.42 7.19
C SER A 93 10.01 -17.75 6.93
N ASP A 94 9.34 -17.30 7.99
CA ASP A 94 8.03 -16.67 7.94
C ASP A 94 8.23 -15.16 7.99
N LEU A 95 8.41 -14.55 6.81
CA LEU A 95 8.62 -13.11 6.71
C LEU A 95 7.45 -12.36 7.35
N SER A 96 7.77 -11.53 8.32
CA SER A 96 6.81 -10.66 8.99
C SER A 96 7.33 -9.24 8.99
N GLY A 97 6.45 -8.27 9.21
CA GLY A 97 6.82 -6.87 9.14
C GLY A 97 5.65 -5.96 9.45
N GLU A 98 5.95 -4.67 9.46
CA GLU A 98 4.96 -3.62 9.61
C GLU A 98 5.16 -2.58 8.52
N VAL A 99 4.06 -2.00 8.06
CA VAL A 99 4.06 -0.93 7.08
C VAL A 99 3.05 0.13 7.48
N GLU A 100 3.49 1.37 7.42
CA GLU A 100 2.69 2.56 7.62
C GLU A 100 2.53 3.30 6.29
N TYR A 101 1.28 3.69 5.99
CA TYR A 101 0.92 4.49 4.83
C TYR A 101 0.36 5.83 5.30
N ASN A 102 1.06 6.92 5.00
CA ASN A 102 0.67 8.27 5.40
C ASN A 102 0.51 9.18 4.21
N GLY A 103 -0.64 9.82 4.06
CA GLY A 103 -0.83 10.76 2.97
C GLY A 103 -2.27 11.19 2.79
N HIS A 104 -2.64 11.46 1.55
CA HIS A 104 -3.95 12.00 1.22
C HIS A 104 -4.54 11.30 0.01
N ILE A 105 -5.87 11.20 0.02
CA ILE A 105 -6.67 10.76 -1.12
C ILE A 105 -7.70 11.83 -1.43
N LYS A 106 -7.90 12.09 -2.72
CA LYS A 106 -8.96 12.91 -3.27
C LYS A 106 -9.90 11.99 -4.02
N PHE A 107 -11.16 11.99 -3.63
CA PHE A 107 -12.21 11.25 -4.30
C PHE A 107 -13.49 12.06 -4.18
N SER A 108 -14.33 11.97 -5.20
CA SER A 108 -15.69 12.53 -5.17
C SER A 108 -16.64 11.35 -5.20
N PRO A 109 -17.54 11.19 -4.22
CA PRO A 109 -18.63 10.23 -4.33
C PRO A 109 -19.38 10.48 -5.64
N PRO A 110 -19.89 9.44 -6.33
CA PRO A 110 -20.72 9.63 -7.50
C PRO A 110 -21.86 10.59 -7.14
N GLN A 111 -22.01 11.67 -7.92
CA GLN A 111 -23.19 12.51 -7.78
C GLN A 111 -24.40 11.65 -8.18
N ILE A 112 -25.28 11.36 -7.24
CA ILE A 112 -26.60 10.85 -7.57
C ILE A 112 -27.25 11.96 -8.37
N ALA A 113 -27.43 11.76 -9.67
CA ALA A 113 -28.26 12.64 -10.48
C ALA A 113 -29.64 12.66 -9.81
N GLY A 114 -30.00 13.79 -9.22
CA GLY A 114 -31.36 14.01 -8.75
C GLY A 114 -32.25 14.18 -9.97
N ASP A 115 -33.21 13.25 -10.13
CA ASP A 115 -34.40 13.45 -10.96
C ASP A 115 -35.45 14.26 -10.17
#